data_AF-A0A5K1FZZ4-F1
#
_entry.id   AF-A0A5K1FZZ4-F1
#
_cell.length_a   1.000
_cell.length_b   1.000
_cell.length_c   1.000
_cell.angle_alpha   90.00
_cell.angle_beta   90.00
_cell.angle_gamma   90.00
#
_symmetry.space_group_name_H-M   'P 1'
#
loop_
_entity.id
_entity.type
_entity.pdbx_description
1 polymer ?
#
loop_
_entity_poly.entity_id
_entity_poly.type
_entity_poly.pdbx_seq_one_letter_code
_entity_poly.pdbx_strand_id
1 'polypeptide(L)'
;QPTSAKHILCLEQKQFCSWVVKTMASFSGLALTLLSVVALLLGNSHAQLTPNFYEDSCPDLLSIVQAQVEIAIKNEKRMGASLLRLFFHDCFVN
;
A
#
# COMPACT_ATOMS: atom_id res chain seq x y z
N GLN A 1 -13.89 -14.75 -4.52
CA GLN A 1 -13.19 -15.41 -3.40
C GLN A 1 -11.69 -15.59 -3.71
N PRO A 2 -10.82 -14.60 -3.42
CA PRO A 2 -9.36 -14.73 -3.55
C PRO A 2 -8.60 -14.21 -2.30
N THR A 3 -9.00 -14.64 -1.10
CA THR A 3 -8.49 -14.10 0.18
C THR A 3 -7.42 -14.97 0.86
N SER A 4 -7.26 -16.25 0.47
CA SER A 4 -6.36 -17.17 1.19
C SER A 4 -4.88 -17.01 0.82
N ALA A 5 -4.55 -16.91 -0.48
CA ALA A 5 -3.16 -16.81 -0.94
C ALA A 5 -2.47 -15.49 -0.52
N LYS A 6 -3.22 -14.38 -0.48
CA LYS A 6 -2.68 -13.07 -0.10
C LYS A 6 -2.30 -13.00 1.38
N HIS A 7 -3.10 -13.64 2.23
CA HIS A 7 -2.88 -13.68 3.67
C HIS A 7 -1.69 -14.57 4.05
N ILE A 8 -1.51 -15.69 3.34
CA ILE A 8 -0.37 -16.60 3.50
C ILE A 8 0.95 -15.91 3.12
N LEU A 9 1.00 -15.18 2.00
CA LEU A 9 2.19 -14.41 1.59
C LEU A 9 2.52 -13.27 2.59
N CYS A 10 1.52 -12.64 3.20
CA CYS A 10 1.72 -11.61 4.23
C CYS A 10 2.27 -12.20 5.54
N LEU A 11 1.84 -13.41 5.91
CA LEU A 11 2.35 -14.13 7.07
C LEU A 11 3.81 -14.57 6.87
N GLU A 12 4.15 -15.10 5.70
CA GLU A 12 5.54 -15.42 5.31
C GLU A 12 6.44 -14.17 5.37
N GLN A 13 5.96 -13.03 4.83
CA GLN A 13 6.69 -11.76 4.88
C GLN A 13 6.87 -11.22 6.31
N LYS A 14 5.86 -11.35 7.18
CA LYS A 14 5.99 -10.96 8.60
C LYS A 14 6.96 -11.85 9.37
N GLN A 15 6.94 -13.16 9.13
CA GLN A 15 7.89 -14.08 9.75
C GLN A 15 9.32 -13.81 9.27
N PHE A 16 9.50 -13.50 7.99
CA PHE A 16 10.79 -13.13 7.42
C PHE A 16 11.33 -11.83 8.05
N CYS A 17 10.51 -10.80 8.17
CA CYS A 17 10.88 -9.54 8.81
C CYS A 17 11.27 -9.73 10.29
N SER A 18 10.53 -10.57 11.02
CA SER A 18 10.89 -10.90 12.42
C SER A 18 12.21 -11.67 12.52
N TRP A 19 12.54 -12.53 11.56
CA TRP A 19 13.80 -13.29 11.54
C TRP A 19 14.99 -12.38 11.19
N VAL A 20 14.81 -11.47 10.23
CA VAL A 20 15.81 -10.48 9.82
C VAL A 20 16.19 -9.56 10.99
N VAL A 21 15.21 -9.00 11.69
CA VAL A 21 15.45 -8.10 12.84
C VAL A 21 16.16 -8.83 13.99
N LYS A 22 15.84 -10.11 14.20
CA LYS A 22 16.47 -10.93 15.27
C LYS A 22 17.92 -11.31 14.94
N THR A 23 18.26 -11.40 13.65
CA THR A 23 19.61 -11.74 13.17
C THR A 23 20.56 -10.54 13.21
N MET A 24 20.04 -9.30 13.21
CA MET A 24 20.84 -8.07 13.31
C MET A 24 21.52 -7.86 14.69
N ALA A 25 21.13 -8.63 15.72
CA ALA A 25 21.64 -8.48 17.08
C ALA A 25 23.04 -9.11 17.31
N SER A 26 23.61 -9.77 16.30
CA SER A 26 24.99 -10.27 16.33
C SER A 26 25.55 -10.28 14.91
N PHE A 27 26.84 -9.99 14.75
CA PHE A 27 27.70 -10.20 13.56
C PHE A 27 28.23 -8.98 12.75
N SER A 28 29.49 -9.20 12.34
CA SER A 28 30.45 -8.38 11.60
C SER A 28 29.90 -7.64 10.37
N GLY A 29 30.51 -6.50 10.03
CA GLY A 29 30.05 -5.56 8.98
C GLY A 29 29.80 -6.16 7.59
N LEU A 30 30.44 -7.28 7.24
CA LEU A 30 30.17 -8.02 5.99
C LEU A 30 28.81 -8.75 5.98
N ALA A 31 28.33 -9.19 7.14
CA ALA A 31 27.01 -9.81 7.25
C ALA A 31 25.89 -8.77 7.08
N LEU A 32 26.11 -7.54 7.57
CA LEU A 32 25.17 -6.42 7.44
C LEU A 32 25.03 -5.96 5.98
N THR A 33 26.13 -5.94 5.20
CA THR A 33 26.08 -5.55 3.78
C THR A 33 25.41 -6.61 2.91
N LEU A 34 25.61 -7.90 3.20
CA LEU A 34 24.89 -8.97 2.49
C LEU A 34 23.39 -8.96 2.82
N LEU A 35 23.04 -8.71 4.09
CA LEU A 35 21.65 -8.62 4.54
C LEU A 35 20.90 -7.46 3.88
N SER A 36 21.54 -6.30 3.71
CA SER A 36 20.91 -5.15 3.05
C SER A 36 20.65 -5.39 1.56
N VAL A 37 21.58 -6.03 0.85
CA VAL A 37 21.40 -6.43 -0.56
C VAL A 37 20.26 -7.44 -0.70
N VAL A 38 20.19 -8.44 0.19
CA VAL A 38 19.10 -9.43 0.19
C VAL A 38 17.75 -8.78 0.52
N ALA A 39 17.70 -7.84 1.47
CA ALA A 39 16.47 -7.11 1.79
C ALA A 39 15.97 -6.27 0.60
N LEU A 40 16.87 -5.62 -0.14
CA LEU A 40 16.53 -4.88 -1.36
C LEU A 40 15.99 -5.79 -2.47
N LEU A 41 16.50 -7.02 -2.57
CA LEU A 41 16.01 -8.02 -3.54
C LEU A 41 14.64 -8.61 -3.16
N LEU A 42 14.30 -8.61 -1.86
CA LEU A 42 13.05 -9.18 -1.32
C LEU A 42 11.95 -8.13 -1.09
N GLY A 43 12.28 -6.84 -1.17
CA GLY A 43 11.38 -5.70 -0.92
C GLY A 43 10.33 -5.44 -2.01
N ASN A 44 9.77 -6.47 -2.64
CA ASN A 44 8.69 -6.32 -3.59
C ASN A 44 7.35 -6.31 -2.86
N SER A 45 6.82 -5.11 -2.59
CA SER A 45 5.46 -4.95 -2.10
C SER A 45 4.46 -5.25 -3.24
N HIS A 46 3.82 -6.42 -3.17
CA HIS A 46 2.81 -6.81 -4.16
C HIS A 46 1.47 -6.13 -3.83
N ALA A 47 1.33 -4.85 -4.20
CA ALA A 47 0.09 -4.11 -4.05
C ALA A 47 -0.95 -4.64 -5.06
N GLN A 48 -1.97 -5.36 -4.58
CA GLN A 48 -3.00 -5.96 -5.43
C GLN A 48 -4.11 -4.97 -5.80
N LEU A 49 -3.72 -3.87 -6.45
CA LEU A 49 -4.66 -2.89 -6.98
C LEU A 49 -5.08 -3.32 -8.38
N THR A 50 -6.38 -3.32 -8.61
CA THR A 50 -6.97 -3.47 -9.94
C THR A 50 -7.94 -2.31 -10.15
N PRO A 51 -7.99 -1.71 -11.35
CA PRO A 51 -8.87 -0.57 -11.62
C PRO A 51 -10.36 -0.92 -11.41
N ASN A 52 -10.70 -2.21 -11.55
CA ASN A 52 -12.06 -2.72 -11.54
C ASN A 52 -12.44 -3.42 -10.23
N PHE A 53 -11.69 -3.17 -9.14
CA PHE A 53 -11.85 -3.90 -7.88
C PHE A 53 -13.30 -3.91 -7.33
N TYR A 54 -14.07 -2.86 -7.62
CA TYR A 54 -15.44 -2.70 -7.13
C TYR A 54 -16.54 -3.08 -8.14
N GLU A 55 -16.21 -3.49 -9.37
CA GLU A 55 -17.23 -3.75 -10.40
C GLU A 55 -18.29 -4.79 -9.97
N ASP A 56 -17.86 -5.87 -9.30
CA ASP A 56 -18.76 -6.94 -8.87
C ASP A 56 -19.57 -6.62 -7.59
N SER A 57 -19.04 -5.73 -6.74
CA SER A 57 -19.63 -5.44 -5.42
C SER A 57 -20.43 -4.14 -5.40
N CYS A 58 -19.98 -3.13 -6.14
CA CYS A 58 -20.62 -1.82 -6.27
C CYS A 58 -20.22 -1.19 -7.61
N PRO A 59 -20.91 -1.53 -8.72
CA PRO A 59 -20.54 -1.09 -10.07
C PRO A 59 -20.65 0.44 -10.24
N ASP A 60 -21.56 1.08 -9.51
CA ASP A 60 -21.79 2.52 -9.57
C ASP A 60 -20.88 3.33 -8.64
N LEU A 61 -19.95 2.70 -7.91
CA LEU A 61 -19.13 3.40 -6.93
C LEU A 61 -18.34 4.55 -7.58
N LEU A 62 -17.70 4.28 -8.73
CA LEU A 62 -16.88 5.28 -9.42
C LEU A 62 -17.73 6.47 -9.90
N SER A 63 -18.90 6.20 -10.47
CA SER A 63 -19.80 7.24 -10.98
C SER A 63 -20.37 8.10 -9.85
N ILE A 64 -20.76 7.48 -8.74
CA ILE A 64 -21.27 8.19 -7.55
C ILE A 64 -20.19 9.09 -6.96
N VAL A 65 -18.97 8.56 -6.74
CA VAL A 65 -17.87 9.34 -6.17
C VAL A 65 -17.51 10.51 -7.10
N GLN A 66 -17.43 10.27 -8.41
CA GLN A 66 -17.14 11.32 -9.39
C GLN A 66 -18.19 12.44 -9.36
N ALA A 67 -19.48 12.08 -9.35
CA ALA A 67 -20.57 13.05 -9.30
C ALA A 67 -20.52 13.89 -8.01
N GLN A 68 -20.28 13.26 -6.86
CA GLN A 68 -20.20 13.98 -5.59
C GLN A 68 -18.99 14.91 -5.53
N VAL A 69 -17.81 14.45 -5.98
CA VAL A 69 -16.61 15.29 -6.04
C VAL A 69 -16.81 16.48 -6.98
N GLU A 70 -17.48 16.29 -8.12
CA GLU A 70 -17.78 17.38 -9.05
C GLU A 70 -18.72 18.42 -8.43
N ILE A 71 -19.79 17.99 -7.74
CA ILE A 71 -20.69 18.89 -7.01
C ILE A 71 -19.91 19.66 -5.93
N ALA A 72 -19.05 18.96 -5.19
CA ALA A 72 -18.20 19.55 -4.15
C ALA A 72 -17.29 20.66 -4.73
N ILE A 73 -16.62 20.40 -5.84
CA ILE A 73 -15.72 21.35 -6.50
C ILE A 73 -16.51 22.53 -7.12
N LYS A 74 -17.71 22.26 -7.67
CA LYS A 74 -18.59 23.30 -8.20
C LYS A 74 -19.06 24.27 -7.12
N ASN A 75 -19.38 23.76 -5.93
CA ASN A 75 -19.72 24.58 -4.77
C ASN A 75 -18.51 25.38 -4.27
N GLU A 76 -17.36 24.73 -4.13
CA GLU A 76 -16.11 25.37 -3.71
C GLU A 76 -14.90 24.85 -4.50
N LYS A 77 -14.38 25.66 -5.42
CA LYS A 77 -13.23 25.28 -6.27
C LYS A 77 -11.99 24.88 -5.47
N ARG A 78 -11.81 25.43 -4.26
CA ARG A 78 -10.69 25.12 -3.37
C ARG A 78 -10.74 23.68 -2.84
N MET A 79 -11.91 23.04 -2.77
CA MET A 79 -12.02 21.68 -2.25
C MET A 79 -11.27 20.64 -3.07
N GLY A 80 -11.16 20.81 -4.39
CA GLY A 80 -10.37 19.89 -5.23
C GLY A 80 -8.89 19.85 -4.81
N ALA A 81 -8.30 21.01 -4.50
CA ALA A 81 -6.94 21.09 -4.00
C ALA A 81 -6.80 20.51 -2.58
N SER A 82 -7.81 20.69 -1.73
CA SER A 82 -7.83 20.10 -0.38
C SER A 82 -7.89 18.57 -0.42
N LEU A 83 -8.73 17.98 -1.28
CA LEU A 83 -8.82 16.53 -1.49
C LEU A 83 -7.50 15.95 -1.98
N LEU A 84 -6.87 16.61 -2.96
CA LEU A 84 -5.57 16.19 -3.47
C LEU A 84 -4.50 16.21 -2.38
N ARG A 85 -4.46 17.28 -1.57
CA ARG A 85 -3.53 17.38 -0.44
C ARG A 85 -3.78 16.30 0.60
N LEU A 86 -5.03 15.98 0.91
CA LEU A 86 -5.39 14.92 1.85
C LEU A 86 -4.95 13.54 1.33
N PHE A 87 -5.17 13.26 0.04
CA PHE A 87 -4.69 12.02 -0.60
C PHE A 87 -3.18 11.88 -0.49
N PHE A 88 -2.43 12.93 -0.82
CA PHE A 88 -0.97 12.90 -0.68
C PHE A 88 -0.53 12.76 0.77
N HIS A 89 -1.22 13.40 1.70
CA HIS A 89 -0.92 13.29 3.13
C HIS A 89 -1.09 11.85 3.63
N ASP A 90 -2.19 11.17 3.27
CA ASP A 90 -2.45 9.79 3.68
C ASP A 90 -1.47 8.79 3.04
N CYS A 91 -0.96 9.09 1.84
CA CYS A 91 0.01 8.22 1.16
C CYS A 91 1.46 8.41 1.63
N PHE A 92 1.86 9.60 2.09
CA PHE A 92 3.25 9.87 2.48
C PHE A 92 3.54 9.70 3.98
N VAL A 93 2.53 9.67 4.83
CA VAL A 93 2.70 9.64 6.30
C VAL A 93 2.81 8.22 6.87
N ASN A 94 2.88 7.18 6.02
CA ASN A 94 3.07 5.78 6.41
C ASN A 94 4.22 5.11 5.66
#